data_AF-A0A450T860-F1
#
_entry.id   AF-A0A450T860-F1
#
_cell.length_a   1.000
_cell.length_b   1.000
_cell.length_c   1.000
_cell.angle_alpha   90.00
_cell.angle_beta   90.00
_cell.angle_gamma   90.00
#
_symmetry.space_group_name_H-M   'P 1'
#
loop_
_entity.id
_entity.type
_entity.pdbx_description
1 polymer ?
#
loop_
_entity_poly.entity_id
_entity_poly.type
_entity_poly.pdbx_seq_one_letter_code
_entity_poly.pdbx_strand_id
1 'polypeptide(L)'
;MKVRATGRFNRIIKKLAPNIKAALDSAVRVIMAEPKAGRMKVGDLAGIRVYKFKAKSQLYLCSYIVDTDKAQITLLHFGTHENFYRDHGK
;
A
#
# COMPACT_ATOMS: atom_id res chain seq x y z
N MET A 1 -15.93 0.27 4.06
CA MET A 1 -15.17 0.95 2.98
C MET A 1 -14.89 -0.01 1.85
N LYS A 2 -14.93 0.46 0.59
CA LYS A 2 -14.61 -0.34 -0.59
C LYS A 2 -13.11 -0.30 -0.87
N VAL A 3 -12.49 -1.42 -1.22
CA VAL A 3 -11.07 -1.45 -1.63
C VAL A 3 -10.96 -1.68 -3.13
N ARG A 4 -10.14 -0.87 -3.79
CA ARG A 4 -9.72 -1.03 -5.18
C ARG A 4 -8.20 -1.11 -5.25
N ALA A 5 -7.69 -1.74 -6.30
CA ALA A 5 -6.26 -1.82 -6.56
C ALA A 5 -5.97 -1.40 -8.01
N THR A 6 -4.88 -0.68 -8.22
CA THR A 6 -4.44 -0.34 -9.58
C THR A 6 -4.00 -1.59 -10.34
N GLY A 7 -3.98 -1.52 -11.67
CA GLY A 7 -3.46 -2.62 -12.50
C GLY A 7 -2.01 -2.97 -12.15
N ARG A 8 -1.21 -1.96 -11.79
CA ARG A 8 0.17 -2.15 -11.33
C ARG A 8 0.26 -2.92 -10.02
N PHE A 9 -0.55 -2.55 -9.03
CA PHE A 9 -0.65 -3.29 -7.77
C PHE A 9 -1.04 -4.76 -8.01
N ASN A 10 -2.05 -4.99 -8.85
CA ASN A 10 -2.51 -6.34 -9.21
C ASN A 10 -1.44 -7.19 -9.90
N ARG A 11 -0.55 -6.60 -10.69
CA ARG A 11 0.59 -7.33 -11.29
C ARG A 11 1.63 -7.75 -10.24
N ILE A 12 1.87 -6.91 -9.23
CA ILE A 12 2.83 -7.20 -8.16
C ILE A 12 2.31 -8.36 -7.30
N ILE A 13 1.06 -8.27 -6.82
CA ILE A 13 0.48 -9.29 -5.92
C ILE A 13 0.49 -10.68 -6.55
N LYS A 14 0.31 -10.79 -7.88
CA LYS A 14 0.34 -12.09 -8.58
C LYS A 14 1.66 -12.83 -8.39
N LYS A 15 2.77 -12.10 -8.29
CA LYS A 15 4.13 -12.65 -8.15
C LYS A 15 4.57 -12.88 -6.70
N LEU A 16 3.74 -12.53 -5.72
CA LEU A 16 4.13 -12.63 -4.31
C LEU A 16 4.04 -14.05 -3.77
N ALA A 17 5.03 -14.41 -2.95
CA ALA A 17 4.99 -15.62 -2.14
C ALA A 17 3.78 -15.60 -1.18
N PRO A 18 3.18 -16.76 -0.86
CA PRO A 18 1.97 -16.85 -0.04
C PRO A 18 2.08 -16.15 1.32
N ASN A 19 3.23 -16.26 1.98
CA ASN A 19 3.46 -15.62 3.28
C ASN A 19 3.45 -14.08 3.20
N ILE A 20 3.93 -13.52 2.08
CA ILE A 20 3.91 -12.07 1.87
C ILE A 20 2.50 -11.61 1.52
N LYS A 21 1.73 -12.41 0.77
CA LYS A 21 0.32 -12.15 0.51
C LYS A 21 -0.50 -12.10 1.79
N ALA A 22 -0.29 -13.04 2.71
CA ALA A 22 -1.00 -13.06 4.00
C ALA A 22 -0.67 -11.83 4.86
N ALA A 23 0.59 -11.41 4.89
CA ALA A 23 1.00 -10.19 5.59
C ALA A 23 0.40 -8.93 4.93
N LEU A 24 0.37 -8.88 3.59
CA LEU A 24 -0.25 -7.79 2.85
C LEU A 24 -1.77 -7.73 3.09
N ASP A 25 -2.46 -8.87 3.11
CA ASP A 25 -3.89 -8.95 3.41
C ASP A 25 -4.19 -8.39 4.81
N SER A 26 -3.39 -8.79 5.80
CA SER A 26 -3.49 -8.25 7.16
C SER A 26 -3.26 -6.74 7.20
N ALA A 27 -2.25 -6.24 6.47
CA ALA A 27 -2.00 -4.81 6.36
C ALA A 27 -3.16 -4.05 5.71
N VAL A 28 -3.79 -4.60 4.66
CA VAL A 28 -4.96 -4.01 4.01
C VAL A 28 -6.15 -3.95 4.97
N ARG A 29 -6.38 -4.99 5.79
CA ARG A 29 -7.44 -4.98 6.81
C ARG A 29 -7.22 -3.87 7.85
N VAL A 30 -5.98 -3.66 8.29
CA VAL A 30 -5.64 -2.54 9.19
C VAL A 30 -5.94 -1.20 8.52
N ILE A 31 -5.52 -1.02 7.27
CA ILE A 31 -5.79 0.21 6.50
C ILE A 31 -7.30 0.44 6.32
N MET A 32 -8.10 -0.62 6.15
CA MET A 32 -9.56 -0.50 6.05
C MET A 32 -10.21 -0.10 7.37
N ALA A 33 -9.71 -0.60 8.51
CA ALA A 33 -10.22 -0.26 9.83
C ALA A 33 -9.78 1.15 10.24
N GLU A 34 -8.54 1.52 9.96
CA GLU A 34 -7.96 2.83 10.25
C GLU A 34 -7.26 3.40 9.01
N PRO A 35 -7.99 4.09 8.11
CA PRO A 35 -7.41 4.66 6.89
C PRO A 35 -6.31 5.69 7.15
N LYS A 36 -6.25 6.23 8.36
CA LYS A 36 -5.23 7.18 8.82
C LYS A 36 -3.93 6.54 9.30
N ALA A 37 -3.88 5.21 9.46
CA ALA A 37 -2.72 4.47 9.97
C ALA A 37 -1.44 4.65 9.11
N GLY A 38 -1.60 4.89 7.81
CA GLY A 38 -0.50 5.24 6.91
C GLY A 38 -0.12 6.71 7.01
N ARG A 39 1.18 6.98 6.93
CA ARG A 39 1.73 8.34 6.95
C ARG A 39 1.43 9.04 5.62
N MET A 40 0.80 10.20 5.70
CA MET A 40 0.50 11.03 4.53
C MET A 40 1.79 11.62 3.96
N LYS A 41 1.95 11.53 2.64
CA LYS A 41 3.02 12.20 1.90
C LYS A 41 2.65 13.66 1.66
N VAL A 42 3.68 14.49 1.50
CA VAL A 42 3.59 15.94 1.23
C VAL A 42 4.26 16.25 -0.11
N GLY A 43 4.06 17.46 -0.64
CA GLY A 43 4.59 17.88 -1.95
C GLY A 43 3.81 17.28 -3.12
N ASP A 44 4.48 16.93 -4.22
CA ASP A 44 3.87 16.35 -5.44
C ASP A 44 3.11 15.04 -5.22
N LEU A 45 3.35 14.37 -4.08
CA LEU A 45 2.67 13.13 -3.68
C LEU A 45 1.58 13.37 -2.61
N ALA A 46 1.13 14.62 -2.43
CA ALA A 46 0.04 14.95 -1.52
C ALA A 46 -1.21 14.10 -1.80
N GLY A 47 -1.85 13.62 -0.74
CA GLY A 47 -3.01 12.71 -0.83
C GLY A 47 -2.68 11.22 -0.87
N ILE A 48 -1.42 10.84 -1.10
CA ILE A 48 -0.96 9.46 -0.98
C ILE A 48 -0.55 9.18 0.47
N ARG A 49 -1.04 8.06 1.02
CA ARG A 49 -0.61 7.52 2.31
C ARG A 49 0.27 6.31 2.10
N VAL A 50 1.24 6.11 2.99
CA VAL A 50 2.12 4.93 2.99
C VAL A 50 2.01 4.24 4.34
N TYR A 51 1.51 3.00 4.33
CA TYR A 51 1.52 2.13 5.49
C TYR A 51 2.76 1.23 5.46
N LYS A 52 3.48 1.19 6.57
CA LYS A 52 4.70 0.38 6.72
C LYS A 52 4.38 -0.84 7.58
N PHE A 53 4.80 -2.01 7.15
CA PHE A 53 4.64 -3.25 7.91
C PHE A 53 5.81 -4.20 7.67
N LYS A 54 6.03 -5.12 8.61
CA LYS A 54 7.05 -6.16 8.49
C LYS A 54 6.40 -7.46 8.04
N ALA A 55 7.08 -8.18 7.15
CA ALA A 55 6.74 -9.56 6.82
C ALA A 55 8.04 -10.37 6.81
N LYS A 56 8.11 -11.41 7.64
CA LYS A 56 9.37 -12.10 7.97
C LYS A 56 10.42 -11.08 8.45
N SER A 57 11.63 -11.13 7.89
CA SER A 57 12.75 -10.24 8.22
C SER A 57 12.80 -8.97 7.36
N GLN A 58 11.79 -8.72 6.53
CA GLN A 58 11.80 -7.62 5.57
C GLN A 58 10.70 -6.59 5.86
N LEU A 59 11.05 -5.30 5.71
CA LEU A 59 10.10 -4.19 5.79
C LEU A 59 9.50 -3.91 4.41
N TYR A 60 8.18 -3.81 4.38
CA TYR A 60 7.37 -3.52 3.20
C TYR A 60 6.56 -2.23 3.39
N LEU A 61 6.27 -1.60 2.25
CA LEU A 61 5.48 -0.39 2.12
C LEU A 61 4.27 -0.69 1.24
N CYS A 62 3.11 -0.22 1.65
CA CYS A 62 1.92 -0.17 0.80
C CYS A 62 1.46 1.28 0.68
N SER A 63 1.42 1.80 -0.55
CA SER A 63 0.86 3.13 -0.82
C SER A 63 -0.59 3.04 -1.24
N TYR A 64 -1.40 3.97 -0.76
CA TYR A 64 -2.84 4.01 -1.00
C TYR A 64 -3.38 5.44 -0.93
N ILE A 65 -4.54 5.67 -1.54
CA ILE A 65 -5.33 6.89 -1.43
C ILE A 65 -6.62 6.57 -0.69
N VAL A 66 -7.05 7.51 0.16
CA VAL A 66 -8.34 7.45 0.86
C VAL A 66 -9.26 8.48 0.25
N ASP A 67 -10.36 8.01 -0.33
CA ASP A 67 -11.46 8.84 -0.81
C ASP A 67 -12.58 8.74 0.24
N THR A 68 -12.70 9.78 1.08
CA THR A 68 -13.65 9.80 2.19
C THR A 68 -15.10 9.98 1.72
N ASP A 69 -15.30 10.70 0.62
CA ASP A 69 -16.62 10.92 0.01
C ASP A 69 -17.22 9.60 -0.48
N LYS A 70 -16.42 8.80 -1.20
CA LYS A 70 -16.85 7.50 -1.75
C LYS A 70 -16.63 6.33 -0.78
N ALA A 71 -16.19 6.60 0.45
CA ALA A 71 -15.77 5.59 1.43
C ALA A 71 -14.86 4.50 0.80
N GLN A 72 -13.89 4.91 -0.01
CA GLN A 72 -13.07 4.04 -0.84
C GLN A 72 -11.58 4.17 -0.53
N ILE A 73 -10.86 3.05 -0.57
CA ILE A 73 -9.41 2.98 -0.51
C ILE A 73 -8.88 2.45 -1.83
N THR A 74 -7.94 3.16 -2.45
CA THR A 74 -7.29 2.75 -3.70
C THR A 74 -5.84 2.40 -3.43
N LEU A 75 -5.49 1.11 -3.52
CA LEU A 75 -4.14 0.59 -3.37
C LEU A 75 -3.33 0.89 -4.65
N LEU A 76 -2.24 1.64 -4.48
CA LEU A 76 -1.42 2.14 -5.59
C LEU A 76 -0.22 1.24 -5.86
N HIS A 77 0.59 0.96 -4.83
CA HIS A 77 1.82 0.20 -4.94
C HIS A 77 2.10 -0.62 -3.67
N PHE A 78 2.87 -1.70 -3.84
CA PHE A 78 3.39 -2.54 -2.76
C PHE A 78 4.82 -2.96 -3.08
N GLY A 79 5.73 -2.85 -2.12
CA GLY A 79 7.11 -3.29 -2.29
C GLY A 79 7.99 -2.98 -1.08
N THR A 80 9.27 -3.35 -1.16
CA THR A 80 10.28 -2.93 -0.19
C THR A 80 10.62 -1.45 -0.39
N HIS A 81 11.35 -0.86 0.57
CA HIS A 81 11.82 0.53 0.45
C HIS A 81 12.65 0.74 -0.84
N GLU A 82 13.52 -0.22 -1.19
CA GLU A 82 14.29 -0.18 -2.44
C GLU A 82 13.42 -0.25 -3.70
N ASN A 83 12.39 -1.10 -3.73
CA ASN A 83 11.48 -1.20 -4.87
C ASN A 83 10.61 0.06 -5.03
N PHE A 84 10.25 0.69 -3.92
CA PHE A 84 9.43 1.90 -3.91
C PHE A 84 10.14 3.07 -4.61
N TYR A 85 11.44 3.27 -4.32
CA TYR A 85 12.23 4.35 -4.94
C TYR A 85 12.77 4.01 -6.34
N ARG A 86 13.00 2.73 -6.65
CA ARG A 86 13.47 2.32 -7.99
C ARG A 86 12.45 2.59 -9.09
N ASP A 87 11.17 2.51 -8.76
CA ASP A 87 10.07 2.66 -9.73
C ASP A 87 9.36 4.02 -9.62
N HIS A 88 9.81 4.90 -8.71
CA HIS A 88 9.38 6.30 -8.62
C HIS A 88 10.65 7.19 -8.60
N GLY A 89 11.56 6.92 -9.53
CA GLY A 89 12.91 7.48 -9.55
C GLY A 89 12.95 8.99 -9.26
N LYS A 90 13.81 9.33 -8.30
CA LYS A 90 14.29 10.64 -7.84
C LYS A 90 13.42 11.87 -8.13
#